data_AF-A0A1L4D6J9-F1
#
_entry.id   AF-A0A1L4D6J9-F1
#
_cell.length_a   1.000
_cell.length_b   1.000
_cell.length_c   1.000
_cell.angle_alpha   90.00
_cell.angle_beta   90.00
_cell.angle_gamma   90.00
#
_symmetry.space_group_name_H-M   'P 1'
#
loop_
_entity.id
_entity.type
_entity.pdbx_description
1 polymer ?
#
loop_
_entity_poly.entity_id
_entity_poly.type
_entity_poly.pdbx_seq_one_letter_code
_entity_poly.pdbx_strand_id
1 'polypeptide(L)' 'MIIRDDHIYTCDSCHYSFPADEQPERCPDCGKTATRLDTEIETEDYYRVRAEIKAEIKALNAG' A
#
# COMPACT_ATOMS: atom_id res chain seq x y z
N MET A 1 16.88 -6.18 -7.85
CA MET A 1 16.79 -5.31 -6.66
C MET A 1 15.59 -4.41 -6.92
N ILE A 2 14.41 -4.76 -6.38
CA ILE A 2 13.26 -3.85 -6.48
C ILE A 2 13.55 -2.79 -5.43
N ILE A 3 14.03 -1.63 -5.87
CA ILE A 3 14.14 -0.49 -4.98
C ILE A 3 12.70 -0.14 -4.58
N ARG A 4 12.38 -0.28 -3.30
CA ARG A 4 11.12 0.16 -2.71
C ARG A 4 11.45 1.49 -2.04
N ASP A 5 11.51 2.56 -2.83
CA ASP A 5 11.77 3.91 -2.30
C ASP A 5 10.53 4.50 -1.59
N ASP A 6 9.37 3.87 -1.75
CA ASP A 6 8.12 4.32 -1.17
C ASP A 6 7.87 3.77 0.24
N HIS A 7 7.53 4.67 1.16
CA HIS A 7 6.94 4.34 2.46
C HIS A 7 5.48 3.94 2.28
N ILE A 8 5.01 2.95 3.05
CA ILE A 8 3.60 2.59 3.05
C ILE A 8 2.88 3.40 4.14
N TYR A 9 1.77 4.03 3.76
CA TYR A 9 0.91 4.74 4.67
C TYR A 9 -0.47 4.11 4.68
N THR A 10 -1.04 3.96 5.87
CA THR A 10 -2.42 3.50 6.05
C THR A 10 -3.28 4.63 6.58
N CYS A 11 -4.48 4.77 6.01
CA CYS A 11 -5.46 5.68 6.56
C CYS A 11 -6.25 5.00 7.69
N ASP A 12 -6.18 5.52 8.91
CA ASP A 12 -6.93 4.98 10.05
C ASP A 12 -8.45 5.16 9.90
N SER A 13 -8.92 6.06 9.03
CA SER A 13 -10.36 6.25 8.83
C SER A 13 -11.00 5.32 7.81
N CYS A 14 -10.26 4.84 6.82
CA CYS A 14 -10.81 3.97 5.75
C CYS A 14 -10.01 2.67 5.57
N HIS A 15 -8.93 2.51 6.34
CA HIS A 15 -8.00 1.38 6.29
C HIS A 15 -7.35 1.17 4.92
N TYR A 16 -7.31 2.21 4.09
CA TYR A 16 -6.62 2.16 2.80
C TYR A 16 -5.11 2.34 2.98
N SER A 17 -4.34 1.34 2.57
CA SER A 17 -2.87 1.34 2.58
C SER A 17 -2.32 1.65 1.18
N PHE A 18 -1.37 2.57 1.10
CA PHE A 18 -0.82 3.05 -0.17
C PHE A 18 0.65 3.48 -0.05
N PRO A 19 1.45 3.33 -1.13
CA PRO A 19 2.81 3.83 -1.18
C PRO A 19 2.84 5.35 -1.40
N ALA A 20 3.74 6.05 -0.72
CA ALA A 20 4.11 7.44 -1.00
C ALA A 20 5.55 7.72 -0.55
N ASP A 21 6.22 8.67 -1.20
CA ASP A 21 7.55 9.14 -0.79
C ASP A 21 7.51 9.84 0.58
N GLU A 22 6.48 10.66 0.80
CA GLU A 22 6.25 11.44 2.03
C GLU A 22 4.81 11.28 2.54
N GLN A 23 4.60 11.52 3.84
CA GLN A 23 3.28 11.35 4.46
C GLN A 23 2.32 12.42 3.93
N PRO A 24 1.27 12.05 3.18
CA PRO A 24 0.35 13.05 2.68
C PRO A 24 -0.53 13.57 3.81
N GLU A 25 -0.83 14.87 3.78
CA GLU A 25 -1.76 15.50 4.73
C GLU A 25 -3.16 14.87 4.68
N ARG A 26 -3.56 14.30 3.54
CA ARG A 26 -4.89 13.72 3.31
C ARG A 26 -4.79 12.36 2.65
N CYS A 27 -5.68 11.45 3.05
CA CYS A 27 -5.84 10.16 2.41
C CYS A 27 -6.28 10.35 0.94
N PRO A 28 -5.61 9.69 -0.03
CA PRO A 28 -5.95 9.80 -1.45
C PRO A 28 -7.31 9.18 -1.79
N ASP A 29 -7.81 8.25 -0.96
CA ASP A 29 -9.08 7.56 -1.19
C ASP A 29 -10.27 8.32 -0.57
N CYS A 30 -10.20 8.63 0.74
CA CYS A 30 -11.32 9.23 1.47
C CYS A 30 -11.17 10.72 1.79
N GLY A 31 -10.02 11.34 1.50
CA GLY A 31 -9.76 12.77 1.70
C GLY A 31 -9.55 13.23 3.16
N LYS A 32 -9.58 12.31 4.13
CA LYS A 32 -9.42 12.61 5.56
C LYS A 32 -7.95 12.70 5.96
N THR A 33 -7.65 13.51 6.98
CA THR A 33 -6.30 13.75 7.52
C THR A 33 -5.88 12.71 8.56
N ALA A 34 -6.21 11.44 8.32
CA ALA A 34 -5.98 10.34 9.24
C ALA A 34 -5.06 9.29 8.61
N THR A 35 -3.95 9.74 8.02
CA THR A 35 -2.90 8.88 7.42
C THR A 35 -1.79 8.67 8.44
N ARG A 36 -1.31 7.44 8.59
CA ARG A 36 -0.15 7.09 9.43
C ARG A 36 0.86 6.28 8.63
N LEU A 37 2.13 6.36 9.02
CA LEU A 37 3.17 5.50 8.47
C LEU A 37 2.98 4.07 8.99
N ASP A 38 3.11 3.10 8.10
CA ASP A 38 3.08 1.68 8.46
C ASP A 38 4.38 1.26 9.12
N THR A 39 4.29 0.29 10.01
CA THR A 39 5.47 -0.38 10.55
C THR A 39 6.18 -1.20 9.46
N GLU A 40 7.42 -1.61 9.72
CA GLU A 40 8.17 -2.48 8.80
C GLU A 40 7.40 -3.78 8.50
N ILE A 41 6.76 -4.37 9.52
CA ILE A 41 5.95 -5.58 9.40
C ILE A 41 4.73 -5.35 8.50
N GLU A 42 3.97 -4.28 8.76
CA GLU A 42 2.80 -3.91 7.93
C GLU A 42 3.22 -3.62 6.49
N THR A 43 4.37 -2.98 6.31
CA THR A 43 4.97 -2.71 4.99
C THR A 43 5.31 -4.02 4.26
N GLU A 44 5.96 -4.97 4.93
CA GLU A 44 6.25 -6.29 4.33
C GLU A 44 4.98 -7.04 3.94
N ASP A 45 3.98 -7.04 4.82
CA ASP A 45 2.67 -7.66 4.58
C ASP A 45 1.96 -7.05 3.38
N TYR A 46 1.95 -5.70 3.29
CA TYR A 46 1.39 -4.97 2.15
C TYR A 46 1.99 -5.46 0.81
N TYR A 47 3.31 -5.55 0.74
CA TYR A 47 3.97 -5.98 -0.49
C TYR A 47 3.78 -7.46 -0.79
N ARG A 48 3.70 -8.32 0.23
CA ARG A 48 3.42 -9.76 0.05
C ARG A 48 2.03 -9.94 -0.58
N VAL A 49 1.00 -9.34 0.03
CA VAL A 49 -0.38 -9.41 -0.48
C VAL A 49 -0.47 -8.84 -1.90
N ARG A 50 0.19 -7.71 -2.18
CA ARG A 50 0.19 -7.11 -3.52
C ARG A 50 0.87 -8.00 -4.57
N ALA A 51 1.91 -8.74 -4.19
CA ALA A 51 2.58 -9.70 -5.07
C ALA A 51 1.69 -10.92 -5.38
N GLU A 52 0.99 -11.44 -4.37
CA GLU A 52 0.02 -12.55 -4.51
C GLU A 52 -1.13 -12.17 -5.44
N ILE A 53 -1.79 -11.02 -5.18
CA ILE A 53 -2.88 -10.50 -6.02
C ILE A 53 -2.40 -10.32 -7.47
N LYS A 54 -1.20 -9.76 -7.67
CA LYS A 54 -0.64 -9.56 -9.01
C LYS A 54 -0.39 -10.89 -9.72
N ALA A 55 0.06 -11.91 -9.01
CA ALA A 55 0.26 -13.25 -9.55
C ALA A 55 -1.07 -13.89 -9.97
N GLU A 56 -2.11 -13.77 -9.14
CA GLU A 56 -3.46 -14.25 -9.44
C GLU A 56 -4.06 -13.54 -10.67
N ILE A 57 -4.03 -12.21 -10.72
CA ILE A 57 -4.51 -11.43 -11.87
C ILE A 57 -3.76 -11.84 -13.15
N LYS A 58 -2.45 -12.05 -13.06
CA LYS A 58 -1.65 -12.52 -14.20
C LYS A 58 -2.09 -13.91 -14.66
N ALA A 59 -2.38 -14.82 -13.74
CA ALA A 59 -2.87 -16.16 -14.08
C ALA A 59 -4.26 -16.11 -14.74
N LEU A 60 -5.16 -15.25 -14.27
CA LEU A 60 -6.49 -15.05 -14.86
C LEU A 60 -6.44 -14.45 -16.27
N ASN A 61 -5.53 -13.51 -16.52
CA ASN A 61 -5.39 -12.85 -17.83
C ASN A 61 -4.60 -13.67 -18.87
N ALA A 62 -4.03 -14.81 -18.47
CA ALA A 62 -3.22 -15.66 -19.34
C ALA A 62 -4.00 -16.79 -20.04
N GLY A 63 -5.31 -16.90 -19.78
CA GLY A 63 -6.24 -17.83 -20.41
C GLY A 63 -7.24 -17.12 -21.30
#